data_AF-A0A7X9HIB9-F1
#
_entry.id   AF-A0A7X9HIB9-F1
#
_cell.length_a   1.000
_cell.length_b   1.000
_cell.length_c   1.000
_cell.angle_alpha   90.00
_cell.angle_beta   90.00
_cell.angle_gamma   90.00
#
_symmetry.space_group_name_H-M   'P 1'
#
loop_
_entity.id
_entity.type
_entity.pdbx_description
1 polymer ?
#
loop_
_entity_poly.entity_id
_entity_poly.type
_entity_poly.pdbx_seq_one_letter_code
_entity_poly.pdbx_strand_id
1 'polypeptide(L)'
;MFYIALLLAKIANHIIVLLHLGAGFTWPGYIAVSVYPGILNEFKKRYSTKYIFISGTNGKTTTAKLISHILHKENYIVISNKSGANLVNGIVSALLLETSFFKKKNLDFCVLEVDELALIELLKVIEPRVLVLLNLSRDQLDRYGEIDIILDKWVDSLRNTKSISVVMDSLQPEFKKVSEYYKGPVFYFDDSLEPLEHTNLVGDYNAKNLNAALTVCGLFGIGKDRCFNALSDFSVAYGRGEMIDYQGKSFRIFLAKNPSSFNNNLTLLLAGNLKYDTLLLVLNDEVRDGRDISWIYDVDPSLLEKACLGKNVYVAGTRNLDMCARLNYSGVDSSGIKTDTSLQKIVNECSSDETAKSIAVLPNYSAMLETRKLLTGKEIL
;
A
#
# COMPACT_ATOMS: atom_id res chain seq x y z
N MET A 1 -1.48 -28.80 -18.59
CA MET A 1 -0.83 -27.47 -18.51
C MET A 1 -0.94 -26.82 -17.14
N PHE A 2 -2.12 -26.68 -16.53
CA PHE A 2 -2.27 -26.02 -15.21
C PHE A 2 -1.31 -26.55 -14.13
N TYR A 3 -1.28 -27.86 -13.87
CA TYR A 3 -0.40 -28.43 -12.84
C TYR A 3 1.10 -28.31 -13.16
N ILE A 4 1.47 -28.24 -14.44
CA ILE A 4 2.86 -27.98 -14.86
C ILE A 4 3.24 -26.55 -14.51
N ALA A 5 2.40 -25.58 -14.87
CA ALA A 5 2.61 -24.19 -14.51
C ALA A 5 2.62 -23.96 -12.98
N LEU A 6 1.74 -24.64 -12.25
CA LEU A 6 1.72 -24.64 -10.78
C LEU A 6 3.01 -25.20 -10.17
N LEU A 7 3.51 -26.32 -10.71
CA LEU A 7 4.78 -26.92 -10.29
C LEU A 7 5.96 -25.99 -10.55
N LEU A 8 6.06 -25.43 -11.75
CA LEU A 8 7.12 -24.50 -12.10
C LEU A 8 7.07 -23.23 -11.24
N ALA A 9 5.89 -22.68 -10.98
CA ALA A 9 5.72 -21.53 -10.09
C ALA A 9 6.23 -21.83 -8.68
N LYS A 10 5.86 -22.98 -8.11
CA LYS A 10 6.28 -23.38 -6.76
C LYS A 10 7.77 -23.69 -6.67
N ILE A 11 8.35 -24.33 -7.68
CA ILE A 11 9.80 -24.56 -7.77
C ILE A 11 10.54 -23.23 -7.86
N ALA A 12 10.09 -22.32 -8.74
CA ALA A 12 10.69 -20.99 -8.88
C ALA A 12 10.66 -20.22 -7.55
N ASN A 13 9.52 -20.24 -6.85
CA ASN A 13 9.44 -19.62 -5.53
C ASN A 13 10.42 -20.24 -4.52
N HIS A 14 10.51 -21.58 -4.49
CA HIS A 14 11.44 -22.27 -3.60
C HIS A 14 12.90 -21.90 -3.89
N ILE A 15 13.30 -21.82 -5.16
CA ILE A 15 14.65 -21.41 -5.57
C ILE A 15 14.92 -19.95 -5.18
N ILE A 16 13.98 -19.03 -5.43
CA ILE A 16 14.14 -17.60 -5.12
C ILE A 16 14.35 -17.40 -3.61
N VAL A 17 13.54 -18.05 -2.79
CA VAL A 17 13.63 -17.97 -1.33
C VAL A 17 14.92 -18.64 -0.84
N LEU A 18 15.28 -19.83 -1.36
CA LEU A 18 16.49 -20.55 -0.96
C LEU A 18 17.77 -19.77 -1.28
N LEU A 19 17.81 -19.08 -2.43
CA LEU A 19 18.97 -18.32 -2.91
C LEU A 19 18.96 -16.86 -2.46
N HIS A 20 17.98 -16.42 -1.66
CA HIS A 20 17.81 -15.03 -1.22
C HIS A 20 17.80 -14.01 -2.39
N LEU A 21 17.28 -14.40 -3.56
CA LEU A 21 17.24 -13.55 -4.77
C LEU A 21 16.11 -12.51 -4.73
N GLY A 22 15.33 -12.47 -3.65
CA GLY A 22 14.22 -11.55 -3.42
C GLY A 22 13.01 -12.25 -2.79
N ALA A 23 11.90 -11.52 -2.72
CA ALA A 23 10.72 -11.94 -1.97
C ALA A 23 9.84 -13.02 -2.63
N GLY A 24 10.10 -13.36 -3.90
CA GLY A 24 9.34 -14.39 -4.61
C GLY A 24 7.90 -14.03 -4.99
N PHE A 25 7.46 -12.77 -4.82
CA PHE A 25 6.04 -12.42 -4.98
C PHE A 25 5.54 -12.28 -6.44
N THR A 26 6.41 -12.07 -7.43
CA THR A 26 5.99 -11.78 -8.82
C THR A 26 6.48 -12.81 -9.85
N TRP A 27 7.72 -13.29 -9.69
CA TRP A 27 8.36 -14.23 -10.62
C TRP A 27 7.63 -15.55 -10.81
N PRO A 28 7.10 -16.22 -9.76
CA PRO A 28 6.34 -17.46 -9.93
C PRO A 28 5.17 -17.30 -10.90
N GLY A 29 4.42 -16.21 -10.78
CA GLY A 29 3.29 -15.90 -11.64
C GLY A 29 3.71 -15.51 -13.05
N TYR A 30 4.81 -14.78 -13.21
CA TYR A 30 5.36 -14.49 -14.54
C TYR A 30 5.66 -15.80 -15.30
N ILE A 31 6.40 -16.73 -14.68
CA ILE A 31 6.71 -18.04 -15.26
C ILE A 31 5.42 -18.81 -15.58
N ALA A 32 4.48 -18.81 -14.64
CA ALA A 32 3.23 -19.54 -14.80
C ALA A 32 2.39 -19.01 -15.97
N VAL A 33 2.30 -17.68 -16.14
CA VAL A 33 1.60 -17.03 -17.25
C VAL A 33 2.32 -17.30 -18.57
N SER A 34 3.66 -17.27 -18.60
CA SER A 34 4.44 -17.60 -19.81
C SER A 34 4.22 -19.04 -20.27
N VAL A 35 4.16 -19.99 -19.32
CA VAL A 35 3.93 -21.42 -19.61
C VAL A 35 2.47 -21.69 -19.96
N TYR A 36 1.54 -21.01 -19.30
CA TYR A 36 0.11 -21.19 -19.52
C TYR A 36 -0.66 -19.86 -19.40
N PRO A 37 -0.83 -19.11 -20.50
CA PRO A 37 -1.52 -17.81 -20.49
C PRO A 37 -2.97 -17.88 -19.96
N GLY A 38 -3.64 -19.02 -20.16
CA GLY A 38 -5.01 -19.27 -19.68
C GLY A 38 -5.12 -19.62 -18.19
N ILE A 39 -4.03 -19.57 -17.42
CA ILE A 39 -3.97 -20.06 -16.03
C ILE A 39 -4.98 -19.39 -15.10
N LEU A 40 -5.23 -18.10 -15.26
CA LEU A 40 -6.16 -17.36 -14.42
C LEU A 40 -7.61 -17.77 -14.67
N ASN A 41 -7.97 -18.01 -15.94
CA ASN A 41 -9.29 -18.51 -16.32
C ASN A 41 -9.51 -19.94 -15.83
N GLU A 42 -8.48 -20.79 -15.92
CA GLU A 42 -8.52 -22.16 -15.40
C GLU A 42 -8.63 -22.17 -13.86
N PHE A 43 -7.92 -21.27 -13.17
CA PHE A 43 -8.07 -21.10 -11.72
C PHE A 43 -9.50 -20.72 -11.35
N LYS A 44 -10.09 -19.73 -12.03
CA LYS A 44 -11.49 -19.31 -11.85
C LYS A 44 -12.49 -20.46 -12.04
N LYS A 45 -12.29 -21.31 -13.05
CA LYS A 45 -13.14 -22.51 -13.29
C LYS A 45 -13.00 -23.55 -12.18
N ARG A 46 -11.80 -23.67 -11.61
CA ARG A 46 -11.51 -24.61 -10.53
C ARG A 46 -12.11 -24.15 -9.22
N TYR A 47 -11.98 -22.88 -8.83
CA TYR A 47 -12.40 -22.40 -7.53
C TYR A 47 -13.65 -21.53 -7.63
N SER A 48 -14.73 -21.97 -6.98
CA SER A 48 -15.91 -21.12 -6.78
C SER A 48 -15.62 -20.18 -5.60
N THR A 49 -14.95 -19.07 -5.91
CA THR A 49 -14.53 -18.04 -4.94
C THR A 49 -15.13 -16.69 -5.29
N LYS A 50 -15.36 -15.85 -4.27
CA LYS A 50 -15.80 -14.47 -4.45
C LYS A 50 -14.58 -13.56 -4.55
N TYR A 51 -14.37 -12.97 -5.71
CA TYR A 51 -13.28 -12.02 -5.92
C TYR A 51 -13.70 -10.62 -5.44
N ILE A 52 -12.81 -9.97 -4.69
CA ILE A 52 -12.89 -8.58 -4.25
C ILE A 52 -11.65 -7.89 -4.79
N PHE A 53 -11.83 -6.96 -5.73
CA PHE A 53 -10.71 -6.18 -6.28
C PHE A 53 -10.67 -4.81 -5.60
N ILE A 54 -9.49 -4.36 -5.19
CA ILE A 54 -9.27 -3.03 -4.63
C ILE A 54 -8.28 -2.28 -5.51
N SER A 55 -8.71 -1.16 -6.08
CA SER A 55 -7.92 -0.31 -6.97
C SER A 55 -8.01 1.16 -6.55
N GLY A 56 -7.06 1.97 -7.02
CA GLY A 56 -6.94 3.40 -6.75
C GLY A 56 -5.57 3.78 -6.22
N THR A 57 -5.14 5.01 -6.44
CA THR A 57 -3.73 5.42 -6.29
C THR A 57 -3.19 5.11 -4.89
N ASN A 58 -3.95 5.46 -3.86
CA ASN A 58 -3.60 5.32 -2.45
C ASN A 58 -4.60 4.45 -1.67
N GLY A 59 -4.12 3.79 -0.61
CA GLY A 59 -4.96 3.04 0.34
C GLY A 59 -5.17 1.55 0.02
N LYS A 60 -4.87 1.08 -1.21
CA LYS A 60 -5.12 -0.31 -1.66
C LYS A 60 -4.70 -1.38 -0.64
N THR A 61 -3.44 -1.35 -0.24
CA THR A 61 -2.87 -2.33 0.69
C THR A 61 -3.54 -2.30 2.07
N THR A 62 -3.85 -1.11 2.59
CA THR A 62 -4.51 -0.97 3.89
C THR A 62 -5.92 -1.54 3.82
N THR A 63 -6.71 -1.13 2.84
CA THR A 63 -8.08 -1.60 2.64
C THR A 63 -8.14 -3.11 2.40
N ALA A 64 -7.24 -3.65 1.56
CA ALA A 64 -7.15 -5.09 1.32
C ALA A 64 -6.84 -5.88 2.60
N LYS A 65 -5.95 -5.36 3.46
CA LYS A 65 -5.62 -5.99 4.74
C LYS A 65 -6.76 -5.92 5.75
N LEU A 66 -7.45 -4.79 5.82
CA LEU A 66 -8.64 -4.64 6.68
C LEU A 66 -9.72 -5.65 6.29
N ILE A 67 -10.07 -5.72 5.00
CA ILE A 67 -11.06 -6.67 4.48
C ILE A 67 -10.61 -8.11 4.75
N SER A 68 -9.36 -8.46 4.42
CA SER A 68 -8.85 -9.82 4.62
C SER A 68 -8.84 -10.22 6.09
N HIS A 69 -8.45 -9.31 6.99
CA HIS A 69 -8.42 -9.56 8.43
C HIS A 69 -9.82 -9.81 8.98
N ILE A 70 -10.80 -8.96 8.62
CA ILE A 70 -12.20 -9.15 9.01
C ILE A 70 -12.71 -10.50 8.51
N LEU A 71 -12.51 -10.81 7.23
CA LEU A 71 -12.97 -12.08 6.65
C LEU A 71 -12.31 -13.30 7.32
N HIS A 72 -11.01 -13.23 7.66
CA HIS A 72 -10.34 -14.30 8.40
C HIS A 72 -10.90 -14.48 9.82
N LYS A 73 -11.21 -13.38 10.53
CA LYS A 73 -11.84 -13.42 11.86
C LYS A 73 -13.25 -14.00 11.83
N GLU A 74 -13.94 -13.84 10.70
CA GLU A 74 -15.22 -14.49 10.41
C GLU A 74 -15.06 -15.96 9.95
N ASN A 75 -13.86 -16.53 10.06
CA ASN A 75 -13.50 -17.91 9.71
C ASN A 75 -13.58 -18.25 8.20
N TYR A 76 -13.55 -17.25 7.33
CA TYR A 76 -13.47 -17.50 5.89
C TYR A 76 -12.03 -17.85 5.46
N ILE A 77 -11.94 -18.70 4.43
CA ILE A 77 -10.68 -18.98 3.75
C ILE A 77 -10.45 -17.91 2.68
N VAL A 78 -9.46 -17.06 2.92
CA VAL A 78 -9.13 -15.91 2.06
C VAL A 78 -7.73 -16.07 1.48
N ILE A 79 -7.58 -15.75 0.20
CA ILE A 79 -6.27 -15.48 -0.40
C ILE A 79 -6.17 -13.98 -0.69
N SER A 80 -5.03 -13.39 -0.33
CA SER A 80 -4.66 -12.03 -0.69
C SER A 80 -3.25 -11.98 -1.27
N ASN A 81 -3.00 -11.12 -2.24
CA ASN A 81 -1.65 -10.85 -2.69
C ASN A 81 -0.85 -10.07 -1.63
N LYS A 82 0.48 -10.22 -1.67
CA LYS A 82 1.37 -9.47 -0.79
C LYS A 82 1.45 -8.01 -1.27
N SER A 83 1.71 -7.10 -0.32
CA SER A 83 1.87 -5.67 -0.58
C SER A 83 2.83 -5.41 -1.75
N GLY A 84 2.36 -4.67 -2.75
CA GLY A 84 3.14 -4.32 -3.95
C GLY A 84 3.14 -5.38 -5.06
N ALA A 85 2.56 -6.58 -4.85
CA ALA A 85 2.36 -7.58 -5.89
C ALA A 85 1.01 -7.36 -6.61
N ASN A 86 0.72 -6.12 -7.00
CA ASN A 86 -0.58 -5.63 -7.50
C ASN A 86 -0.77 -5.74 -9.02
N LEU A 87 0.27 -6.16 -9.75
CA LEU A 87 0.19 -6.49 -11.18
C LEU A 87 -0.29 -7.92 -11.38
N VAL A 88 -0.74 -8.24 -12.61
CA VAL A 88 -1.29 -9.55 -13.00
C VAL A 88 -0.39 -10.72 -12.55
N ASN A 89 0.92 -10.61 -12.76
CA ASN A 89 1.86 -11.67 -12.37
C ASN A 89 1.93 -11.86 -10.84
N GLY A 90 1.89 -10.77 -10.07
CA GLY A 90 1.86 -10.84 -8.61
C GLY A 90 0.60 -11.51 -8.08
N ILE A 91 -0.54 -11.20 -8.69
CA ILE A 91 -1.83 -11.82 -8.39
C ILE A 91 -1.81 -13.31 -8.74
N VAL A 92 -1.30 -13.68 -9.91
CA VAL A 92 -1.16 -15.09 -10.30
C VAL A 92 -0.23 -15.85 -9.33
N SER A 93 0.90 -15.25 -8.94
CA SER A 93 1.78 -15.85 -7.91
C SER A 93 1.00 -16.15 -6.62
N ALA A 94 0.27 -15.16 -6.10
CA ALA A 94 -0.47 -15.31 -4.84
C ALA A 94 -1.49 -16.44 -4.91
N LEU A 95 -2.26 -16.53 -5.99
CA LEU A 95 -3.25 -17.59 -6.19
C LEU A 95 -2.60 -18.99 -6.31
N LEU A 96 -1.49 -19.11 -7.03
CA LEU A 96 -0.85 -20.40 -7.27
C LEU A 96 -0.06 -20.92 -6.07
N LEU A 97 0.62 -20.05 -5.33
CA LEU A 97 1.43 -20.48 -4.18
C LEU A 97 0.54 -21.05 -3.07
N GLU A 98 -0.65 -20.48 -2.87
CA GLU A 98 -1.67 -20.95 -1.92
C GLU A 98 -2.47 -22.17 -2.43
N THR A 99 -2.34 -22.52 -3.71
CA THR A 99 -3.01 -23.68 -4.31
C THR A 99 -2.32 -24.99 -3.91
N SER A 100 -3.07 -25.97 -3.42
CA SER A 100 -2.55 -27.33 -3.20
C SER A 100 -2.63 -28.21 -4.45
N PHE A 101 -1.67 -29.12 -4.62
CA PHE A 101 -1.68 -30.11 -5.71
C PHE A 101 -2.73 -31.20 -5.53
N PHE A 102 -2.97 -31.60 -4.27
CA PHE A 102 -3.68 -32.85 -3.96
C PHE A 102 -5.05 -32.63 -3.31
N LYS A 103 -5.26 -31.47 -2.67
CA LYS A 103 -6.55 -31.13 -2.06
C LYS A 103 -7.07 -29.83 -2.61
N LYS A 104 -8.26 -29.88 -3.19
CA LYS A 104 -9.05 -28.69 -3.46
C LYS A 104 -9.57 -28.16 -2.12
N LYS A 105 -8.87 -27.18 -1.55
CA LYS A 105 -9.40 -26.43 -0.40
C LYS A 105 -10.62 -25.64 -0.88
N ASN A 106 -11.62 -25.51 -0.01
CA ASN A 106 -12.62 -24.46 -0.17
C ASN A 106 -11.88 -23.12 -0.09
N LEU A 107 -12.24 -22.20 -0.98
CA LEU A 107 -11.68 -20.87 -1.06
C LEU A 107 -12.87 -19.93 -1.18
N ASP A 108 -13.18 -19.23 -0.11
CA ASP A 108 -14.38 -18.41 -0.02
C ASP A 108 -14.18 -17.07 -0.72
N PHE A 109 -13.00 -16.46 -0.52
CA PHE A 109 -12.68 -15.14 -1.02
C PHE A 109 -11.27 -15.02 -1.60
N CYS A 110 -11.15 -14.18 -2.61
CA CYS A 110 -9.87 -13.64 -3.09
C CYS A 110 -9.92 -12.12 -2.95
N VAL A 111 -9.16 -11.56 -2.01
CA VAL A 111 -9.07 -10.12 -1.75
C VAL A 111 -7.79 -9.60 -2.40
N LEU A 112 -7.91 -8.91 -3.52
CA LEU A 112 -6.76 -8.59 -4.37
C LEU A 112 -6.54 -7.08 -4.46
N GLU A 113 -5.33 -6.65 -4.08
CA GLU A 113 -4.79 -5.35 -4.44
C GLU A 113 -4.51 -5.34 -5.94
N VAL A 114 -5.07 -4.40 -6.68
CA VAL A 114 -4.91 -4.34 -8.13
C VAL A 114 -4.41 -2.95 -8.53
N ASP A 115 -3.35 -2.93 -9.34
CA ASP A 115 -2.87 -1.72 -10.00
C ASP A 115 -3.91 -1.16 -10.99
N GLU A 116 -3.92 0.14 -11.18
CA GLU A 116 -4.92 0.86 -11.97
C GLU A 116 -4.97 0.35 -13.42
N LEU A 117 -3.81 0.06 -14.03
CA LEU A 117 -3.73 -0.46 -15.38
C LEU A 117 -3.97 -1.97 -15.42
N ALA A 118 -3.50 -2.70 -14.41
CA ALA A 118 -3.74 -4.14 -14.30
C ALA A 118 -5.23 -4.47 -14.13
N LEU A 119 -6.02 -3.58 -13.53
CA LEU A 119 -7.47 -3.75 -13.36
C LEU A 119 -8.18 -3.96 -14.70
N ILE A 120 -7.81 -3.18 -15.72
CA ILE A 120 -8.40 -3.26 -17.06
C ILE A 120 -8.21 -4.65 -17.65
N GLU A 121 -7.00 -5.21 -17.54
CA GLU A 121 -6.70 -6.55 -18.05
C GLU A 121 -7.37 -7.65 -17.22
N LEU A 122 -7.43 -7.50 -15.89
CA LEU A 122 -8.08 -8.48 -15.02
C LEU A 122 -9.59 -8.55 -15.22
N LEU A 123 -10.26 -7.42 -15.41
CA LEU A 123 -11.70 -7.37 -15.65
C LEU A 123 -12.12 -8.10 -16.94
N LYS A 124 -11.21 -8.27 -17.91
CA LYS A 124 -11.45 -9.09 -19.12
C LYS A 124 -11.53 -10.59 -18.81
N VAL A 125 -10.97 -11.04 -17.69
CA VAL A 125 -10.83 -12.48 -17.33
C VAL A 125 -11.71 -12.84 -16.13
N ILE A 126 -11.73 -11.99 -15.12
CA ILE A 126 -12.44 -12.20 -13.86
C ILE A 126 -13.43 -11.04 -13.67
N GLU A 127 -14.71 -11.39 -13.53
CA GLU A 127 -15.74 -10.48 -13.06
C GLU A 127 -15.79 -10.58 -11.53
N PRO A 128 -15.31 -9.58 -10.78
CA PRO A 128 -15.31 -9.65 -9.32
C PRO A 128 -16.71 -9.49 -8.76
N ARG A 129 -16.95 -10.07 -7.58
CA ARG A 129 -18.22 -9.84 -6.87
C ARG A 129 -18.30 -8.40 -6.38
N VAL A 130 -17.18 -7.85 -5.94
CA VAL A 130 -17.05 -6.45 -5.49
C VAL A 130 -15.81 -5.82 -6.09
N LEU A 131 -15.95 -4.62 -6.64
CA LEU A 131 -14.85 -3.76 -7.08
C LEU A 131 -14.83 -2.50 -6.23
N VAL A 132 -13.73 -2.27 -5.52
CA VAL A 132 -13.52 -1.09 -4.69
C VAL A 132 -12.64 -0.10 -5.44
N LEU A 133 -13.13 1.11 -5.63
CA LEU A 133 -12.39 2.24 -6.21
C LEU A 133 -12.12 3.29 -5.12
N LEU A 134 -10.87 3.40 -4.69
CA LEU A 134 -10.51 4.23 -3.54
C LEU A 134 -10.35 5.71 -3.89
N ASN A 135 -9.44 6.02 -4.79
CA ASN A 135 -9.15 7.37 -5.25
C ASN A 135 -8.34 7.29 -6.54
N LEU A 136 -8.34 8.36 -7.32
CA LEU A 136 -7.40 8.53 -8.43
C LEU A 136 -6.69 9.87 -8.25
N SER A 137 -5.49 9.81 -7.69
CA SER A 137 -4.61 10.97 -7.53
C SER A 137 -3.37 10.85 -8.41
N ARG A 138 -2.74 11.99 -8.68
CA ARG A 138 -1.46 12.06 -9.37
C ARG A 138 -0.38 11.47 -8.46
N ASP A 139 0.23 10.36 -8.85
CA ASP A 139 1.31 9.73 -8.07
C ASP A 139 2.72 10.07 -8.61
N GLN A 140 2.83 10.53 -9.86
CA GLN A 140 4.08 10.93 -10.52
C GLN A 140 3.84 12.14 -11.44
N LEU A 141 4.82 13.06 -11.51
CA LEU A 141 4.75 14.39 -12.14
C LEU A 141 4.59 14.36 -13.68
N ASP A 142 4.96 13.26 -14.30
CA ASP A 142 5.18 13.06 -15.74
C ASP A 142 3.90 12.64 -16.51
N ARG A 143 2.73 12.62 -15.87
CA ARG A 143 1.50 11.99 -16.39
C ARG A 143 0.33 12.97 -16.58
N TYR A 144 0.51 14.01 -17.39
CA TYR A 144 -0.62 14.88 -17.80
C TYR A 144 -1.61 14.07 -18.66
N GLY A 145 -2.88 14.01 -18.22
CA GLY A 145 -3.98 13.33 -18.95
C GLY A 145 -4.17 11.84 -18.64
N GLU A 146 -3.30 11.19 -17.86
CA GLU A 146 -3.45 9.76 -17.57
C GLU A 146 -4.63 9.41 -16.67
N ILE A 147 -4.98 10.25 -15.69
CA ILE A 147 -6.06 9.94 -14.74
C ILE A 147 -7.39 9.79 -15.49
N ASP A 148 -7.71 10.74 -16.36
CA ASP A 148 -8.92 10.70 -17.19
C ASP A 148 -8.91 9.49 -18.14
N ILE A 149 -7.75 9.17 -18.74
CA ILE A 149 -7.59 7.99 -19.60
C ILE A 149 -7.80 6.69 -18.82
N ILE A 150 -7.25 6.58 -17.61
CA ILE A 150 -7.42 5.42 -16.74
C ILE A 150 -8.90 5.28 -16.35
N LEU A 151 -9.52 6.38 -15.93
CA LEU A 151 -10.94 6.41 -15.58
C LEU A 151 -11.82 6.00 -16.76
N ASP A 152 -11.53 6.49 -17.96
CA ASP A 152 -12.26 6.14 -19.17
C ASP A 152 -12.13 4.65 -19.49
N LYS A 153 -10.93 4.10 -19.37
CA LYS A 153 -10.70 2.66 -19.55
C LYS A 153 -11.40 1.83 -18.48
N TRP A 154 -11.48 2.30 -17.23
CA TRP A 154 -12.25 1.63 -16.18
C TRP A 154 -13.75 1.64 -16.50
N VAL A 155 -14.29 2.80 -16.87
CA VAL A 155 -15.69 2.93 -17.28
C VAL A 155 -16.00 1.99 -18.43
N ASP A 156 -15.17 1.98 -19.47
CA ASP A 156 -15.34 1.11 -20.64
C ASP A 156 -15.24 -0.38 -20.28
N SER A 157 -14.34 -0.76 -19.37
CA SER A 157 -14.24 -2.12 -18.84
C SER A 157 -15.50 -2.55 -18.08
N LEU A 158 -16.19 -1.61 -17.45
CA LEU A 158 -17.40 -1.86 -16.67
C LEU A 158 -18.69 -1.85 -17.50
N ARG A 159 -18.74 -1.17 -18.66
CA ARG A 159 -19.96 -0.98 -19.47
C ARG A 159 -20.73 -2.28 -19.76
N ASN A 160 -20.01 -3.37 -20.00
CA ASN A 160 -20.61 -4.65 -20.40
C ASN A 160 -20.86 -5.61 -19.23
N THR A 161 -20.53 -5.20 -18.00
CA THR A 161 -20.76 -5.98 -16.78
C THR A 161 -21.97 -5.44 -16.03
N LYS A 162 -22.73 -6.31 -15.37
CA LYS A 162 -23.91 -5.90 -14.57
C LYS A 162 -23.98 -6.58 -13.21
N SER A 163 -23.11 -7.54 -12.92
CA SER A 163 -23.17 -8.32 -11.68
C SER A 163 -22.19 -7.87 -10.60
N ILE A 164 -21.29 -6.94 -10.94
CA ILE A 164 -20.29 -6.39 -10.03
C ILE A 164 -20.96 -5.37 -9.09
N SER A 165 -20.70 -5.48 -7.79
CA SER A 165 -21.00 -4.39 -6.85
C SER A 165 -19.82 -3.42 -6.81
N VAL A 166 -20.01 -2.21 -7.31
CA VAL A 166 -18.96 -1.17 -7.29
C VAL A 166 -19.08 -0.38 -5.99
N VAL A 167 -18.00 -0.33 -5.22
CA VAL A 167 -17.89 0.44 -3.98
C VAL A 167 -16.89 1.58 -4.24
N MET A 168 -17.31 2.84 -4.12
CA MET A 168 -16.44 3.97 -4.47
C MET A 168 -16.54 5.15 -3.51
N ASP A 169 -15.47 5.93 -3.41
CA ASP A 169 -15.38 7.10 -2.53
C ASP A 169 -16.37 8.19 -3.01
N SER A 170 -17.29 8.60 -2.14
CA SER A 170 -18.27 9.66 -2.45
C SER A 170 -17.64 11.04 -2.63
N LEU A 171 -16.41 11.23 -2.16
CA LEU A 171 -15.68 12.50 -2.20
C LEU A 171 -14.75 12.61 -3.42
N GLN A 172 -14.82 11.69 -4.38
CA GLN A 172 -14.08 11.74 -5.65
C GLN A 172 -15.05 12.15 -6.77
N PRO A 173 -15.09 13.44 -7.17
CA PRO A 173 -16.02 13.91 -8.20
C PRO A 173 -15.88 13.17 -9.54
N GLU A 174 -14.67 12.73 -9.87
CA GLU A 174 -14.33 12.01 -11.09
C GLU A 174 -15.10 10.68 -11.19
N PHE A 175 -15.34 10.02 -10.05
CA PHE A 175 -16.07 8.75 -9.99
C PHE A 175 -17.56 8.89 -10.31
N LYS A 176 -18.10 10.11 -10.37
CA LYS A 176 -19.45 10.34 -10.89
C LYS A 176 -19.61 9.75 -12.30
N LYS A 177 -18.56 9.82 -13.13
CA LYS A 177 -18.52 9.21 -14.46
C LYS A 177 -18.80 7.71 -14.40
N VAL A 178 -18.24 7.00 -13.41
CA VAL A 178 -18.49 5.57 -13.22
C VAL A 178 -19.99 5.31 -12.98
N SER A 179 -20.63 6.04 -12.06
CA SER A 179 -22.07 5.88 -11.79
C SER A 179 -22.99 6.28 -12.95
N GLU A 180 -22.56 7.20 -13.82
CA GLU A 180 -23.34 7.62 -14.98
C GLU A 180 -23.41 6.52 -16.05
N TYR A 181 -22.28 5.85 -16.31
CA TYR A 181 -22.17 4.84 -17.37
C TYR A 181 -22.40 3.40 -16.88
N TYR A 182 -21.97 3.07 -15.67
CA TYR A 182 -22.19 1.75 -15.08
C TYR A 182 -23.65 1.60 -14.61
N LYS A 183 -24.31 0.52 -15.03
CA LYS A 183 -25.74 0.29 -14.71
C LYS A 183 -25.97 -0.80 -13.65
N GLY A 184 -24.91 -1.35 -13.06
CA GLY A 184 -25.00 -2.29 -11.96
C GLY A 184 -25.08 -1.60 -10.58
N PRO A 185 -25.06 -2.36 -9.49
CA PRO A 185 -25.16 -1.83 -8.14
C PRO A 185 -23.92 -1.02 -7.76
N VAL A 186 -24.16 0.19 -7.24
CA VAL A 186 -23.14 1.14 -6.77
C VAL A 186 -23.39 1.46 -5.30
N PHE A 187 -22.33 1.42 -4.51
CA PHE A 187 -22.30 1.77 -3.10
C PHE A 187 -21.21 2.81 -2.86
N TYR A 188 -21.43 3.66 -1.86
CA TYR A 188 -20.51 4.73 -1.52
C TYR A 188 -19.94 4.56 -0.12
N PHE A 189 -18.73 5.05 0.09
CA PHE A 189 -18.14 5.26 1.41
C PHE A 189 -17.56 6.67 1.49
N ASP A 190 -17.45 7.21 2.70
CA ASP A 190 -16.98 8.55 3.00
C ASP A 190 -15.71 8.53 3.88
N ASP A 191 -15.30 9.70 4.36
CA ASP A 191 -14.20 9.89 5.31
C ASP A 191 -14.67 10.10 6.76
N SER A 192 -15.88 9.65 7.10
CA SER A 192 -16.37 9.73 8.48
C SER A 192 -15.36 9.15 9.46
N LEU A 193 -15.01 9.93 10.48
CA LEU A 193 -14.05 9.55 11.51
C LEU A 193 -14.67 8.66 12.60
N GLU A 194 -16.00 8.61 12.70
CA GLU A 194 -16.71 7.86 13.75
C GLU A 194 -16.26 6.39 13.82
N PRO A 195 -16.11 5.65 12.70
CA PRO A 195 -15.65 4.26 12.76
C PRO A 195 -14.22 4.09 13.28
N LEU A 196 -13.36 5.11 13.17
CA LEU A 196 -11.99 5.03 13.70
C LEU A 196 -11.99 4.95 15.23
N GLU A 197 -12.95 5.57 15.90
CA GLU A 197 -13.06 5.57 17.37
C GLU A 197 -13.22 4.15 17.96
N HIS A 198 -13.65 3.19 17.14
CA HIS A 198 -13.82 1.78 17.52
C HIS A 198 -12.63 0.90 17.14
N THR A 199 -11.52 1.48 16.69
CA THR A 199 -10.34 0.73 16.21
C THR A 199 -9.03 1.29 16.77
N ASN A 200 -7.96 0.49 16.68
CA ASN A 200 -6.60 0.94 17.01
C ASN A 200 -5.88 1.60 15.81
N LEU A 201 -6.61 1.94 14.75
CA LEU A 201 -6.05 2.59 13.56
C LEU A 201 -5.70 4.04 13.89
N VAL A 202 -4.49 4.47 13.50
CA VAL A 202 -4.00 5.83 13.75
C VAL A 202 -4.05 6.64 12.47
N GLY A 203 -4.51 7.88 12.59
CA GLY A 203 -4.49 8.89 11.53
C GLY A 203 -5.76 8.91 10.68
N ASP A 204 -6.32 10.09 10.51
CA ASP A 204 -7.62 10.36 9.86
C ASP A 204 -7.66 9.84 8.41
N TYR A 205 -6.51 9.77 7.74
CA TYR A 205 -6.40 9.19 6.40
C TYR A 205 -6.81 7.71 6.32
N ASN A 206 -6.84 6.99 7.45
CA ASN A 206 -7.34 5.61 7.50
C ASN A 206 -8.86 5.51 7.55
N ALA A 207 -9.59 6.60 7.83
CA ALA A 207 -11.05 6.61 7.86
C ALA A 207 -11.64 6.08 6.55
N LYS A 208 -11.19 6.64 5.41
CA LYS A 208 -11.62 6.18 4.07
C LYS A 208 -11.35 4.68 3.84
N ASN A 209 -10.17 4.19 4.25
CA ASN A 209 -9.80 2.78 4.09
C ASN A 209 -10.70 1.87 4.95
N LEU A 210 -10.99 2.30 6.18
CA LEU A 210 -11.89 1.60 7.10
C LEU A 210 -13.33 1.60 6.58
N ASN A 211 -13.86 2.75 6.18
CA ASN A 211 -15.21 2.88 5.66
C ASN A 211 -15.41 2.06 4.39
N ALA A 212 -14.42 2.04 3.48
CA ALA A 212 -14.43 1.15 2.33
C ALA A 212 -14.49 -0.33 2.75
N ALA A 213 -13.67 -0.74 3.72
CA ALA A 213 -13.65 -2.12 4.22
C ALA A 213 -14.98 -2.53 4.88
N LEU A 214 -15.56 -1.65 5.70
CA LEU A 214 -16.86 -1.86 6.35
C LEU A 214 -17.99 -2.00 5.32
N THR A 215 -18.01 -1.14 4.30
CA THR A 215 -19.00 -1.22 3.21
C THR A 215 -18.88 -2.56 2.47
N VAL A 216 -17.67 -2.98 2.12
CA VAL A 216 -17.44 -4.29 1.45
C VAL A 216 -17.91 -5.45 2.33
N CYS A 217 -17.54 -5.47 3.61
CA CYS A 217 -17.92 -6.54 4.54
C CYS A 217 -19.44 -6.57 4.76
N GLY A 218 -20.09 -5.40 4.81
CA GLY A 218 -21.54 -5.27 4.86
C GLY A 218 -22.26 -5.90 3.67
N LEU A 219 -21.70 -5.80 2.46
CA LEU A 219 -22.25 -6.47 1.26
C LEU A 219 -22.23 -8.00 1.36
N PHE A 220 -21.41 -8.56 2.25
CA PHE A 220 -21.36 -9.99 2.56
C PHE A 220 -22.11 -10.35 3.85
N GLY A 221 -22.89 -9.42 4.41
CA GLY A 221 -23.71 -9.64 5.60
C GLY A 221 -22.92 -9.58 6.92
N ILE A 222 -21.73 -8.99 6.92
CA ILE A 222 -20.94 -8.79 8.13
C ILE A 222 -21.27 -7.41 8.71
N GLY A 223 -22.01 -7.40 9.82
CA GLY A 223 -22.39 -6.16 10.51
C GLY A 223 -21.19 -5.40 11.08
N LYS A 224 -21.35 -4.08 11.29
CA LYS A 224 -20.28 -3.19 11.76
C LYS A 224 -19.67 -3.67 13.09
N ASP A 225 -20.50 -4.06 14.06
CA ASP A 225 -20.01 -4.54 15.37
C ASP A 225 -19.09 -5.75 15.24
N ARG A 226 -19.39 -6.69 14.31
CA ARG A 226 -18.51 -7.82 14.05
C ARG A 226 -17.22 -7.39 13.37
N CYS A 227 -17.28 -6.42 12.46
CA CYS A 227 -16.09 -5.84 11.85
C CYS A 227 -15.19 -5.16 12.90
N PHE A 228 -15.77 -4.37 13.82
CA PHE A 228 -15.01 -3.72 14.90
C PHE A 228 -14.39 -4.73 15.85
N ASN A 229 -15.15 -5.75 16.26
CA ASN A 229 -14.61 -6.85 17.07
C ASN A 229 -13.46 -7.56 16.37
N ALA A 230 -13.58 -7.83 15.06
CA ALA A 230 -12.53 -8.42 14.26
C ALA A 230 -11.28 -7.53 14.17
N LEU A 231 -11.44 -6.20 14.17
CA LEU A 231 -10.35 -5.23 14.07
C LEU A 231 -9.71 -4.86 15.42
N SER A 232 -10.22 -5.37 16.54
CA SER A 232 -9.68 -5.07 17.88
C SER A 232 -8.19 -5.40 18.03
N ASP A 233 -7.69 -6.43 17.35
CA ASP A 233 -6.29 -6.83 17.31
C ASP A 233 -5.59 -6.51 15.98
N PHE A 234 -6.23 -5.73 15.12
CA PHE A 234 -5.64 -5.34 13.84
C PHE A 234 -4.52 -4.32 14.05
N SER A 235 -3.32 -4.66 13.58
CA SER A 235 -2.20 -3.74 13.49
C SER A 235 -1.93 -3.36 12.04
N VAL A 236 -1.76 -2.06 11.77
CA VAL A 236 -1.37 -1.59 10.43
C VAL A 236 -0.02 -2.17 10.03
N ALA A 237 0.11 -2.51 8.75
CA ALA A 237 1.35 -3.01 8.21
C ALA A 237 2.51 -2.01 8.33
N TYR A 238 3.68 -2.57 8.60
CA TYR A 238 5.05 -2.05 8.45
C TYR A 238 5.25 -0.64 7.89
N GLY A 239 6.02 0.15 8.61
CA GLY A 239 6.42 1.49 8.19
C GLY A 239 5.29 2.52 8.07
N ARG A 240 4.08 2.25 8.59
CA ARG A 240 2.98 3.22 8.68
C ARG A 240 2.72 3.61 10.13
N GLY A 241 3.71 4.24 10.75
CA GLY A 241 3.75 4.58 12.16
C GLY A 241 4.28 3.47 13.07
N GLU A 242 5.00 2.49 12.51
CA GLU A 242 5.69 1.43 13.26
C GLU A 242 6.72 2.04 14.20
N MET A 243 6.70 1.63 15.47
CA MET A 243 7.64 2.09 16.48
C MET A 243 8.69 1.00 16.72
N ILE A 244 9.96 1.39 16.70
CA ILE A 244 11.12 0.51 16.89
C ILE A 244 12.05 1.18 17.90
N ASP A 245 12.29 0.51 19.01
CA ASP A 245 13.29 0.94 19.99
C ASP A 245 14.68 0.52 19.53
N TYR A 246 15.59 1.48 19.41
CA TYR A 246 16.98 1.26 19.00
C TYR A 246 17.91 2.17 19.79
N GLN A 247 18.89 1.58 20.48
CA GLN A 247 19.87 2.31 21.30
C GLN A 247 19.26 3.32 22.29
N GLY A 248 18.13 2.97 22.91
CA GLY A 248 17.44 3.84 23.88
C GLY A 248 16.64 4.99 23.25
N LYS A 249 16.48 4.98 21.93
CA LYS A 249 15.66 5.93 21.16
C LYS A 249 14.45 5.24 20.54
N SER A 250 13.35 5.97 20.42
CA SER A 250 12.13 5.47 19.77
C SER A 250 12.03 5.99 18.34
N PHE A 251 12.25 5.12 17.37
CA PHE A 251 12.10 5.43 15.94
C PHE A 251 10.69 5.07 15.48
N ARG A 252 9.96 6.06 14.97
CA ARG A 252 8.63 5.87 14.39
C ARG A 252 8.66 6.11 12.90
N ILE A 253 8.44 5.05 12.11
CA ILE A 253 8.65 5.07 10.66
C ILE A 253 7.32 5.32 9.94
N PHE A 254 7.29 6.31 9.05
CA PHE A 254 6.17 6.63 8.17
C PHE A 254 6.61 6.70 6.70
N LEU A 255 6.29 5.66 5.94
CA LEU A 255 6.59 5.51 4.52
C LEU A 255 5.99 6.69 3.73
N ALA A 256 6.83 7.40 2.99
CA ALA A 256 6.48 8.51 2.11
C ALA A 256 7.11 8.27 0.73
N LYS A 257 6.31 7.85 -0.25
CA LYS A 257 6.78 7.43 -1.59
C LYS A 257 6.32 8.33 -2.74
N ASN A 258 5.45 9.29 -2.43
CA ASN A 258 4.82 10.21 -3.37
C ASN A 258 4.36 11.46 -2.59
N PRO A 259 3.98 12.57 -3.27
CA PRO A 259 3.65 13.82 -2.59
C PRO A 259 2.46 13.67 -1.62
N SER A 260 1.44 12.91 -2.03
CA SER A 260 0.24 12.70 -1.21
C SER A 260 0.55 11.99 0.11
N SER A 261 1.29 10.88 0.08
CA SER A 261 1.70 10.14 1.27
C SER A 261 2.62 10.97 2.17
N PHE A 262 3.52 11.75 1.59
CA PHE A 262 4.39 12.64 2.35
C PHE A 262 3.57 13.73 3.07
N ASN A 263 2.69 14.44 2.36
CA ASN A 263 1.83 15.48 2.92
C ASN A 263 0.92 14.92 4.02
N ASN A 264 0.34 13.73 3.83
CA ASN A 264 -0.47 13.07 4.85
C ASN A 264 0.34 12.75 6.12
N ASN A 265 1.59 12.28 5.97
CA ASN A 265 2.47 12.03 7.10
C ASN A 265 2.85 13.33 7.82
N LEU A 266 3.11 14.42 7.09
CA LEU A 266 3.37 15.73 7.70
C LEU A 266 2.16 16.24 8.49
N THR A 267 0.96 16.19 7.90
CA THR A 267 -0.28 16.55 8.60
C THR A 267 -0.48 15.72 9.87
N LEU A 268 -0.19 14.41 9.81
CA LEU A 268 -0.26 13.53 10.98
C LEU A 268 0.73 13.94 12.08
N LEU A 269 1.97 14.29 11.71
CA LEU A 269 2.97 14.79 12.66
C LEU A 269 2.56 16.13 13.29
N LEU A 270 1.89 16.99 12.52
CA LEU A 270 1.45 18.31 12.95
C LEU A 270 0.13 18.32 13.73
N ALA A 271 -0.67 17.25 13.65
CA ALA A 271 -1.92 17.12 14.40
C ALA A 271 -1.72 17.11 15.93
N GLY A 272 -0.49 16.98 16.43
CA GLY A 272 -0.14 17.14 17.85
C GLY A 272 -0.33 15.88 18.70
N ASN A 273 -1.01 14.86 18.19
CA ASN A 273 -1.19 13.57 18.86
C ASN A 273 0.12 12.74 18.92
N LEU A 274 1.10 13.10 18.11
CA LEU A 274 2.40 12.43 18.01
C LEU A 274 3.51 13.37 18.44
N LYS A 275 4.17 13.04 19.55
CA LYS A 275 5.35 13.78 20.01
C LYS A 275 6.61 13.21 19.37
N TYR A 276 7.36 14.07 18.70
CA TYR A 276 8.69 13.80 18.18
C TYR A 276 9.58 15.02 18.41
N ASP A 277 10.86 14.77 18.67
CA ASP A 277 11.88 15.80 18.89
C ASP A 277 12.80 15.91 17.66
N THR A 278 12.84 14.85 16.85
CA THR A 278 13.70 14.72 15.69
C THR A 278 12.92 14.25 14.46
N LEU A 279 13.20 14.85 13.30
CA LEU A 279 12.74 14.41 12.00
C LEU A 279 13.93 13.86 11.19
N LEU A 280 13.85 12.59 10.80
CA LEU A 280 14.82 11.93 9.92
C LEU A 280 14.18 11.69 8.55
N LEU A 281 14.72 12.34 7.52
CA LEU A 281 14.27 12.21 6.15
C LEU A 281 15.22 11.28 5.39
N VAL A 282 14.71 10.23 4.76
CA VAL A 282 15.56 9.27 4.04
C VAL A 282 15.08 9.10 2.60
N LEU A 283 15.88 9.55 1.65
CA LEU A 283 15.50 9.57 0.24
C LEU A 283 16.52 8.80 -0.62
N ASN A 284 16.05 7.70 -1.20
CA ASN A 284 16.78 6.92 -2.19
C ASN A 284 16.17 7.08 -3.60
N ASP A 285 16.86 6.61 -4.63
CA ASP A 285 16.39 6.62 -6.03
C ASP A 285 16.61 5.28 -6.73
N GLU A 286 16.41 4.17 -6.02
CA GLU A 286 16.50 2.84 -6.63
C GLU A 286 15.39 2.62 -7.66
N VAL A 287 15.55 1.58 -8.51
CA VAL A 287 14.54 1.24 -9.54
C VAL A 287 13.13 1.09 -8.95
N ARG A 288 13.03 0.61 -7.70
CA ARG A 288 11.75 0.44 -6.99
C ARG A 288 11.17 1.74 -6.44
N ASP A 289 11.99 2.77 -6.24
CA ASP A 289 11.55 4.10 -5.78
C ASP A 289 11.18 5.01 -6.94
N GLY A 290 11.81 4.79 -8.11
CA GLY A 290 11.82 5.72 -9.22
C GLY A 290 13.11 6.52 -9.23
N ARG A 291 13.78 6.56 -10.39
CA ARG A 291 15.03 7.32 -10.58
C ARG A 291 14.80 8.83 -10.57
N ASP A 292 13.58 9.26 -10.93
CA ASP A 292 13.16 10.64 -10.82
C ASP A 292 12.53 10.89 -9.44
N ILE A 293 13.17 11.76 -8.68
CA ILE A 293 12.76 12.19 -7.33
C ILE A 293 12.14 13.59 -7.33
N SER A 294 11.86 14.17 -8.49
CA SER A 294 11.26 15.51 -8.63
C SER A 294 9.96 15.68 -7.86
N TRP A 295 9.25 14.58 -7.58
CA TRP A 295 8.03 14.55 -6.77
C TRP A 295 8.20 15.21 -5.38
N ILE A 296 9.42 15.27 -4.82
CA ILE A 296 9.64 15.95 -3.54
C ILE A 296 9.28 17.45 -3.59
N TYR A 297 9.30 18.06 -4.77
CA TYR A 297 8.94 19.48 -4.96
C TYR A 297 7.43 19.74 -4.91
N ASP A 298 6.60 18.70 -5.07
CA ASP A 298 5.14 18.78 -4.90
C ASP A 298 4.69 18.58 -3.45
N VAL A 299 5.61 18.23 -2.55
CA VAL A 299 5.35 18.21 -1.10
C VAL A 299 5.05 19.64 -0.67
N ASP A 300 4.03 19.83 0.17
CA ASP A 300 3.62 21.16 0.63
C ASP A 300 4.76 21.81 1.44
N PRO A 301 5.31 22.96 0.99
CA PRO A 301 6.43 23.60 1.67
C PRO A 301 6.09 24.09 3.07
N SER A 302 4.84 24.54 3.31
CA SER A 302 4.41 25.02 4.63
C SER A 302 4.30 23.87 5.62
N LEU A 303 3.78 22.71 5.19
CA LEU A 303 3.74 21.53 6.05
C LEU A 303 5.16 21.04 6.39
N LEU A 304 6.06 21.04 5.41
CA LEU A 304 7.43 20.58 5.61
C LEU A 304 8.22 21.51 6.54
N GLU A 305 8.08 22.83 6.38
CA GLU A 305 8.67 23.83 7.27
C GLU A 305 8.19 23.67 8.72
N LYS A 306 6.87 23.60 8.91
CA LYS A 306 6.27 23.44 10.25
C LYS A 306 6.69 22.15 10.93
N ALA A 307 6.86 21.06 10.19
CA ALA A 307 7.30 19.79 10.75
C ALA A 307 8.79 19.81 11.19
N CYS A 308 9.60 20.69 10.60
CA CYS A 308 11.00 20.87 10.99
C CYS A 308 11.17 21.88 12.14
N LEU A 309 10.21 22.77 12.35
CA LEU A 309 10.33 23.89 13.28
C LEU A 309 10.54 23.41 14.73
N GLY A 310 11.66 23.83 15.33
CA GLY A 310 12.03 23.47 16.70
C GLY A 310 12.38 22.00 16.90
N LYS A 311 12.73 21.29 15.82
CA LYS A 311 13.14 19.88 15.82
C LYS A 311 14.58 19.73 15.37
N ASN A 312 15.23 18.66 15.79
CA ASN A 312 16.46 18.23 15.14
C ASN A 312 16.10 17.65 13.76
N VAL A 313 16.82 18.03 12.71
CA VAL A 313 16.59 17.52 11.36
C VAL A 313 17.82 16.79 10.88
N TYR A 314 17.62 15.57 10.41
CA TYR A 314 18.64 14.71 9.82
C TYR A 314 18.18 14.25 8.45
N VAL A 315 19.12 14.12 7.50
CA VAL A 315 18.81 13.68 6.14
C VAL A 315 19.77 12.56 5.74
N ALA A 316 19.25 11.49 5.15
CA ALA A 316 20.05 10.36 4.69
C ALA A 316 19.59 9.83 3.32
N GLY A 317 20.36 8.89 2.77
CA GLY A 317 20.03 8.18 1.53
C GLY A 317 20.76 8.71 0.30
N THR A 318 20.61 8.03 -0.84
CA THR A 318 21.36 8.34 -2.07
C THR A 318 21.08 9.73 -2.63
N ARG A 319 19.93 10.33 -2.29
CA ARG A 319 19.48 11.66 -2.71
C ARG A 319 19.34 12.63 -1.54
N ASN A 320 20.19 12.45 -0.52
CA ASN A 320 20.24 13.32 0.65
C ASN A 320 20.42 14.80 0.30
N LEU A 321 21.27 15.13 -0.68
CA LEU A 321 21.51 16.51 -1.11
C LEU A 321 20.30 17.13 -1.79
N ASP A 322 19.56 16.38 -2.63
CA ASP A 322 18.31 16.86 -3.23
C ASP A 322 17.27 17.17 -2.15
N MET A 323 17.17 16.34 -1.12
CA MET A 323 16.27 16.58 0.01
C MET A 323 16.69 17.81 0.84
N CYS A 324 18.00 18.01 1.07
CA CYS A 324 18.49 19.25 1.69
C CYS A 324 18.16 20.49 0.85
N ALA A 325 18.30 20.42 -0.48
CA ALA A 325 17.88 21.50 -1.37
C ALA A 325 16.38 21.78 -1.23
N ARG A 326 15.54 20.73 -1.21
CA ARG A 326 14.09 20.85 -1.02
C ARG A 326 13.73 21.51 0.32
N LEU A 327 14.45 21.20 1.40
CA LEU A 327 14.28 21.84 2.70
C LEU A 327 14.56 23.34 2.65
N ASN A 328 15.66 23.76 2.00
CA ASN A 328 15.96 25.19 1.79
C ASN A 328 14.84 25.89 1.03
N TYR A 329 14.33 25.28 -0.05
CA TYR A 329 13.19 25.83 -0.79
C TYR A 329 11.88 25.89 0.02
N SER A 330 11.79 25.18 1.15
CA SER A 330 10.66 25.25 2.08
C SER A 330 10.84 26.30 3.18
N GLY A 331 11.97 26.99 3.25
CA GLY A 331 12.29 27.91 4.35
C GLY A 331 12.98 27.25 5.55
N VAL A 332 13.37 25.98 5.46
CA VAL A 332 14.17 25.29 6.49
C VAL A 332 15.65 25.50 6.18
N ASP A 333 16.39 26.14 7.10
CA ASP A 333 17.84 26.32 6.95
C ASP A 333 18.55 24.96 7.00
N SER A 334 19.04 24.51 5.84
CA SER A 334 19.71 23.23 5.72
C SER A 334 21.21 23.30 6.01
N SER A 335 21.79 24.47 6.29
CA SER A 335 23.25 24.63 6.43
C SER A 335 23.82 23.90 7.64
N GLY A 336 23.03 23.76 8.70
CA GLY A 336 23.36 23.01 9.92
C GLY A 336 22.83 21.57 9.97
N ILE A 337 22.15 21.10 8.93
CA ILE A 337 21.54 19.76 8.91
C ILE A 337 22.62 18.71 8.70
N LYS A 338 22.69 17.75 9.63
CA LYS A 338 23.56 16.57 9.49
C LYS A 338 23.01 15.67 8.38
N THR A 339 23.82 15.46 7.35
CA THR A 339 23.43 14.71 6.16
C THR A 339 24.56 13.82 5.63
N ASP A 340 24.21 12.61 5.19
CA ASP A 340 25.17 11.65 4.62
C ASP A 340 24.41 10.66 3.72
N THR A 341 25.09 10.10 2.71
CA THR A 341 24.48 9.04 1.90
C THR A 341 24.29 7.75 2.70
N SER A 342 25.12 7.52 3.74
CA SER A 342 25.03 6.38 4.64
C SER A 342 23.97 6.60 5.72
N LEU A 343 22.88 5.82 5.62
CA LEU A 343 21.85 5.79 6.67
C LEU A 343 22.42 5.36 8.03
N GLN A 344 23.32 4.37 8.06
CA GLN A 344 23.96 3.89 9.28
C GLN A 344 24.66 5.01 10.04
N LYS A 345 25.40 5.88 9.33
CA LYS A 345 26.12 6.99 9.94
C LYS A 345 25.16 7.99 10.58
N ILE A 346 24.11 8.38 9.87
CA ILE A 346 23.09 9.30 10.37
C ILE A 346 22.30 8.71 11.54
N VAL A 347 21.96 7.43 11.50
CA VAL A 347 21.30 6.76 12.64
C VAL A 347 22.22 6.71 13.86
N ASN A 348 23.52 6.47 13.69
CA ASN A 348 24.48 6.51 14.79
C ASN A 348 24.61 7.91 15.40
N GLU A 349 24.67 8.96 14.56
CA GLU A 349 24.70 10.35 15.00
C GLU A 349 23.41 10.76 15.71
N CYS A 350 22.26 10.32 15.22
CA CYS A 350 20.98 10.55 15.85
C CYS A 350 20.85 9.80 17.19
N SER A 351 21.41 8.59 17.28
CA SER A 351 21.38 7.78 18.50
C SER A 351 22.31 8.31 19.59
N SER A 352 23.42 8.97 19.21
CA SER A 352 24.34 9.62 20.16
C SER A 352 23.90 11.01 20.62
N ASP A 353 22.93 11.62 19.93
CA ASP A 353 22.37 12.92 20.29
C ASP A 353 21.35 12.80 21.44
N GLU A 354 21.66 13.34 22.61
CA GLU A 354 20.80 13.28 23.80
C GLU A 354 19.44 13.96 23.61
N THR A 355 19.36 14.94 22.71
CA THR A 355 18.13 15.69 22.42
C THR A 355 17.19 14.94 21.48
N ALA A 356 17.69 13.93 20.75
CA ALA A 356 16.92 13.11 19.83
C ALA A 356 16.35 11.87 20.53
N LYS A 357 15.22 11.99 21.25
CA LYS A 357 14.60 10.85 21.98
C LYS A 357 13.50 10.15 21.17
N SER A 358 12.58 10.93 20.64
CA SER A 358 11.50 10.45 19.75
C SER A 358 11.77 10.91 18.32
N ILE A 359 11.99 9.97 17.41
CA ILE A 359 12.39 10.22 16.03
C ILE A 359 11.25 9.83 15.10
N ALA A 360 10.72 10.81 14.38
CA ALA A 360 9.86 10.55 13.21
C ALA A 360 10.75 10.31 11.99
N VAL A 361 10.60 9.16 11.32
CA VAL A 361 11.35 8.82 10.12
C VAL A 361 10.42 8.86 8.92
N LEU A 362 10.75 9.63 7.89
CA LEU A 362 10.04 9.66 6.60
C LEU A 362 10.92 9.07 5.49
N PRO A 363 10.95 7.74 5.31
CA PRO A 363 11.67 7.12 4.22
C PRO A 363 10.77 6.86 3.00
N ASN A 364 11.35 6.84 1.79
CA ASN A 364 10.71 6.18 0.64
C ASN A 364 10.91 4.66 0.69
N TYR A 365 10.53 3.91 -0.36
CA TYR A 365 10.33 2.46 -0.25
C TYR A 365 11.62 1.69 0.07
N SER A 366 12.69 1.85 -0.71
CA SER A 366 13.96 1.17 -0.44
C SER A 366 14.60 1.66 0.87
N ALA A 367 14.54 2.97 1.12
CA ALA A 367 15.02 3.58 2.36
C ALA A 367 14.31 3.01 3.60
N MET A 368 13.01 2.70 3.51
CA MET A 368 12.25 2.11 4.60
C MET A 368 12.77 0.70 4.90
N LEU A 369 13.05 -0.11 3.87
CA LEU A 369 13.59 -1.45 4.04
C LEU A 369 14.99 -1.39 4.69
N GLU A 370 15.84 -0.49 4.23
CA GLU A 370 17.17 -0.25 4.78
C GLU A 370 17.11 0.20 6.25
N THR A 371 16.26 1.19 6.55
CA THR A 371 16.01 1.70 7.91
C THR A 371 15.58 0.57 8.84
N ARG A 372 14.62 -0.27 8.41
CA ARG A 372 14.14 -1.36 9.25
C ARG A 372 15.18 -2.45 9.45
N LYS A 373 15.91 -2.82 8.40
CA LYS A 373 17.01 -3.80 8.50
C LYS A 373 18.04 -3.34 9.50
N LEU A 374 18.40 -2.05 9.45
CA LEU A 374 19.33 -1.42 10.37
C LEU A 374 18.83 -1.45 11.83
N LEU A 375 17.58 -1.01 12.07
CA LEU A 375 17.06 -0.86 13.43
C LEU A 375 16.66 -2.20 14.08
N THR A 376 16.27 -3.20 13.30
CA THR A 376 15.76 -4.49 13.84
C THR A 376 16.74 -5.65 13.67
N GLY A 377 17.77 -5.51 12.83
CA GLY A 377 18.66 -6.60 12.42
C GLY A 377 18.00 -7.69 11.58
N LYS A 378 16.75 -7.51 11.13
CA LYS A 378 16.00 -8.50 10.35
C LYS A 378 15.79 -8.02 8.92
N GLU A 379 16.12 -8.87 7.95
CA GLU A 379 15.68 -8.68 6.56
C GLU A 379 14.23 -9.10 6.39
N ILE A 380 13.48 -8.32 5.62
CA ILE A 380 12.14 -8.72 5.17
C ILE A 380 12.34 -9.57 3.93
N LEU A 381 12.08 -10.86 4.07
CA LEU A 381 11.94 -11.79 2.94
C LEU A 381 10.57 -11.63 2.30
#